data_AF-A0A933ACH8-F1
#
_entry.id   AF-A0A933ACH8-F1
#
_cell.length_a   1.000
_cell.length_b   1.000
_cell.length_c   1.000
_cell.angle_alpha   90.00
_cell.angle_beta   90.00
_cell.angle_gamma   90.00
#
_symmetry.space_group_name_H-M   'P 1'
#
loop_
_entity.id
_entity.type
_entity.pdbx_description
1 polymer ?
#
loop_
_entity_poly.entity_id
_entity_poly.type
_entity_poly.pdbx_seq_one_letter_code
_entity_poly.pdbx_strand_id
1 'polypeptide(L)' 'MKVLILGATGMLGHKLYQVFSATFDVVATIRRECADLSRYGFFRESTIVPGVDVLDVTALERVIDGIKPTAIVNCVGII' A
#
# COMPACT_ATOMS: atom_id res chain seq x y z
N MET A 1 -0.46 -11.13 -11.27
CA MET A 1 0.46 -9.97 -11.30
C MET A 1 0.41 -9.32 -9.93
N LYS A 2 1.57 -9.03 -9.32
CA LYS A 2 1.64 -8.43 -7.97
C LYS A 2 1.84 -6.92 -8.08
N VAL A 3 0.96 -6.14 -7.47
CA VAL A 3 0.98 -4.68 -7.52
C VAL A 3 1.24 -4.14 -6.12
N LEU A 4 2.22 -3.24 -6.00
CA LEU A 4 2.48 -2.49 -4.78
C LEU A 4 1.89 -1.08 -4.91
N ILE A 5 0.93 -0.73 -4.05
CA ILE A 5 0.38 0.63 -3.96
C ILE A 5 1.08 1.38 -2.84
N LEU A 6 1.73 2.51 -3.13
CA LEU A 6 2.29 3.38 -2.09
C LEU A 6 1.23 4.40 -1.66
N GLY A 7 0.91 4.48 -0.36
CA GLY A 7 -0.05 5.46 0.15
C GLY A 7 -1.52 5.03 0.07
N ALA A 8 -1.85 3.85 0.57
CA ALA A 8 -3.18 3.23 0.49
C ALA A 8 -4.30 4.03 1.17
N THR A 9 -4.00 4.83 2.18
CA THR A 9 -5.00 5.61 2.93
C THR A 9 -5.36 6.96 2.29
N GLY A 10 -4.71 7.32 1.17
CA GLY A 10 -5.03 8.53 0.42
C GLY A 10 -6.32 8.42 -0.40
N MET A 11 -6.80 9.56 -0.92
CA MET A 11 -8.03 9.63 -1.72
C MET A 11 -8.01 8.68 -2.93
N LEU A 12 -6.89 8.61 -3.65
CA LEU A 12 -6.72 7.68 -4.79
C LEU A 12 -6.33 6.28 -4.33
N GLY A 13 -5.37 6.19 -3.39
CA GLY A 13 -4.80 4.91 -2.95
C GLY A 13 -5.86 3.92 -2.45
N HIS A 14 -6.85 4.38 -1.68
CA HIS A 14 -7.86 3.47 -1.14
C HIS A 14 -8.80 2.96 -2.23
N LYS A 15 -9.10 3.78 -3.26
CA LYS A 15 -9.90 3.36 -4.41
C LYS A 15 -9.16 2.38 -5.29
N LEU A 16 -7.88 2.63 -5.56
CA LEU A 16 -7.06 1.66 -6.30
C LEU A 16 -6.96 0.34 -5.56
N TYR A 17 -6.75 0.36 -4.24
CA TYR A 17 -6.74 -0.86 -3.44
C TYR A 17 -8.07 -1.63 -3.57
N GLN A 18 -9.22 -0.95 -3.44
CA GLN A 18 -10.56 -1.56 -3.60
C GLN A 18 -10.74 -2.21 -4.99
N VAL A 19 -10.40 -1.49 -6.06
CA VAL A 19 -10.64 -1.94 -7.44
C VAL A 19 -9.62 -2.99 -7.86
N PHE A 20 -8.34 -2.80 -7.56
CA PHE A 20 -7.27 -3.69 -8.01
C PHE A 20 -7.28 -5.02 -7.25
N SER A 21 -7.74 -5.05 -6.00
CA SER A 21 -7.80 -6.29 -5.20
C SER A 21 -8.76 -7.34 -5.79
N ALA A 22 -9.64 -6.96 -6.71
CA ALA A 22 -10.50 -7.90 -7.44
C ALA A 22 -9.77 -8.66 -8.58
N THR A 23 -8.66 -8.11 -9.07
CA THR A 23 -7.99 -8.58 -10.30
C THR A 23 -6.52 -8.95 -10.10
N PHE A 24 -5.86 -8.32 -9.13
CA PHE A 24 -4.42 -8.44 -8.89
C PHE A 24 -4.12 -8.89 -7.45
N ASP A 25 -2.91 -9.42 -7.26
CA ASP A 25 -2.35 -9.60 -5.92
C ASP A 25 -1.82 -8.25 -5.44
N VAL A 26 -2.61 -7.56 -4.60
CA VAL A 26 -2.32 -6.19 -4.16
C VAL A 26 -1.69 -6.22 -2.78
N VAL A 27 -0.53 -5.58 -2.66
CA VAL A 27 0.04 -5.15 -1.39
C VAL A 27 0.04 -3.63 -1.36
N ALA A 28 -0.22 -3.02 -0.22
CA ALA A 28 -0.23 -1.57 -0.14
C ALA A 28 0.44 -1.05 1.13
N THR A 29 1.07 0.11 1.03
CA THR A 29 1.75 0.73 2.16
C THR A 29 0.93 1.86 2.75
N ILE A 30 1.06 2.05 4.06
CA ILE A 30 0.50 3.20 4.77
C ILE A 30 1.60 3.84 5.62
N ARG A 31 1.50 5.16 5.84
CA ARG A 31 2.50 5.90 6.63
C ARG A 31 2.39 5.65 8.14
N ARG A 32 1.20 5.33 8.64
CA ARG A 32 0.95 5.11 10.07
C ARG A 32 1.35 3.69 10.49
N GLU A 33 1.91 3.54 11.69
CA GLU A 33 2.36 2.23 12.20
C GLU A 33 1.22 1.32 12.65
N CYS A 34 0.15 1.89 13.21
CA CYS A 34 -1.01 1.14 13.66
C CYS A 34 -2.26 1.86 13.15
N ALA A 35 -2.87 1.30 12.12
CA ALA A 35 -4.19 1.71 11.69
C ALA A 35 -5.07 0.46 11.77
N ASP A 36 -6.07 0.49 12.65
CA ASP A 36 -7.19 -0.44 12.57
C ASP A 36 -7.95 -0.13 11.28
N LEU A 37 -7.48 -0.74 10.18
CA LEU A 37 -8.07 -0.62 8.86
C LEU A 37 -9.21 -1.62 8.67
N SER A 38 -9.30 -2.64 9.53
CA SER A 38 -10.35 -3.65 9.49
C SER A 38 -11.74 -3.02 9.57
N ARG A 39 -11.88 -1.92 10.33
CA ARG A 39 -13.13 -1.13 10.46
C ARG A 39 -13.69 -0.61 9.14
N TYR A 40 -12.85 -0.49 8.10
CA TYR A 40 -13.28 -0.03 6.79
C TYR A 40 -13.87 -1.15 5.92
N GLY A 41 -13.71 -2.42 6.31
CA GLY A 41 -14.35 -3.58 5.69
C GLY A 41 -13.80 -4.01 4.32
N PHE A 42 -12.97 -3.18 3.68
CA PHE A 42 -12.34 -3.52 2.39
C PHE A 42 -10.83 -3.74 2.48
N PHE A 43 -10.14 -3.19 3.48
CA PHE A 43 -8.73 -3.47 3.70
C PHE A 43 -8.54 -4.83 4.34
N ARG A 44 -7.65 -5.64 3.77
CA ARG A 44 -7.16 -6.87 4.39
C ARG A 44 -5.83 -6.57 5.07
N GLU A 45 -5.78 -6.64 6.39
CA GLU A 45 -4.57 -6.32 7.17
C GLU A 45 -3.34 -7.10 6.72
N SER A 46 -3.52 -8.36 6.30
CA SER A 46 -2.45 -9.21 5.75
C SER A 46 -1.78 -8.69 4.48
N THR A 47 -2.37 -7.69 3.82
CA THR A 47 -1.88 -7.09 2.57
C THR A 47 -1.44 -5.64 2.75
N ILE A 48 -1.41 -5.16 4.00
CA ILE A 48 -1.01 -3.80 4.33
C ILE A 48 0.35 -3.82 5.03
N VAL A 49 1.27 -3.00 4.54
CA VAL A 49 2.57 -2.74 5.16
C VAL A 49 2.51 -1.38 5.86
N PRO A 50 2.42 -1.33 7.19
CA PRO A 50 2.36 -0.08 7.93
C PRO A 50 3.74 0.57 8.10
N GLY A 51 3.73 1.83 8.55
CA GLY A 51 4.94 2.56 8.92
C GLY A 51 5.90 2.91 7.77
N VAL A 52 5.42 2.91 6.52
CA VAL A 52 6.28 3.20 5.37
C VAL A 52 6.22 4.69 5.03
N ASP A 53 7.33 5.39 5.26
CA ASP A 53 7.58 6.73 4.70
C ASP A 53 8.38 6.60 3.40
N VAL A 54 7.84 7.12 2.29
CA VAL A 54 8.50 7.04 0.98
C VAL A 54 9.73 7.95 0.86
N LEU A 55 9.91 8.88 1.80
CA LEU A 55 11.13 9.69 1.91
C LEU A 55 12.29 8.90 2.55
N ASP A 56 12.00 7.81 3.25
CA ASP A 56 13.01 6.85 3.70
C ASP A 56 13.25 5.82 2.58
N VAL A 57 14.20 6.15 1.71
CA VAL A 57 14.54 5.32 0.54
C VAL A 57 14.98 3.92 0.95
N THR A 58 15.75 3.78 2.03
CA THR A 58 16.25 2.47 2.49
C THR A 58 15.12 1.60 3.02
N ALA A 59 14.17 2.18 3.77
CA ALA A 59 12.98 1.45 4.20
C ALA A 59 12.12 1.03 3.01
N LEU A 60 11.94 1.94 2.03
CA LEU A 60 11.18 1.65 0.81
C LEU A 60 11.81 0.54 -0.03
N GLU A 61 13.13 0.54 -0.20
CA GLU A 61 13.88 -0.53 -0.87
C GLU A 61 13.63 -1.89 -0.23
N ARG A 62 13.73 -1.99 1.11
CA ARG A 62 13.44 -3.23 1.84
C ARG A 62 12.02 -3.75 1.61
N VAL A 63 11.04 -2.85 1.57
CA VAL A 63 9.64 -3.19 1.29
C VAL A 63 9.50 -3.72 -0.14
N ILE A 64 10.10 -3.04 -1.12
CA ILE A 64 10.05 -3.45 -2.53
C ILE A 64 10.74 -4.82 -2.71
N ASP A 65 11.91 -5.02 -2.11
CA ASP A 65 12.69 -6.26 -2.19
C ASP A 65 11.99 -7.45 -1.50
N GLY A 66 11.30 -7.19 -0.38
CA GLY A 66 10.52 -8.21 0.32
C GLY A 66 9.26 -8.63 -0.45
N ILE A 67 8.60 -7.67 -1.10
CA ILE A 67 7.34 -7.91 -1.82
C ILE A 67 7.59 -8.47 -3.22
N LYS A 68 8.64 -7.99 -3.90
CA LYS A 68 8.96 -8.22 -5.32
C LYS A 68 7.76 -7.96 -6.23
N PRO A 69 7.20 -6.74 -6.25
CA PRO A 69 6.06 -6.41 -7.09
C PRO A 69 6.47 -6.37 -8.57
N THR A 70 5.53 -6.73 -9.45
CA THR A 70 5.68 -6.57 -10.89
C THR A 70 5.35 -5.16 -11.38
N ALA A 71 4.61 -4.39 -10.58
CA ALA A 71 4.32 -2.99 -10.84
C ALA A 71 4.17 -2.24 -9.51
N ILE A 72 4.60 -0.97 -9.48
CA ILE A 72 4.44 -0.08 -8.34
C ILE A 72 3.58 1.10 -8.78
N VAL A 73 2.55 1.42 -7.99
CA VAL A 73 1.70 2.60 -8.21
C VAL A 73 1.90 3.56 -7.06
N ASN A 74 2.55 4.69 -7.33
CA ASN A 74 2.76 5.73 -6.32
C ASN A 74 1.50 6.60 -6.19
N CYS A 75 0.80 6.49 -5.06
CA CYS A 75 -0.35 7.32 -4.71
C CYS A 75 -0.06 8.29 -3.54
N VAL A 76 1.21 8.47 -3.19
CA VAL A 76 1.61 9.42 -2.15
C VAL A 76 1.50 10.84 -2.72
N GLY A 77 0.82 11.71 -1.98
CA GLY A 77 0.69 13.12 -2.33
C GLY A 77 0.36 13.95 -1.09
N ILE A 78 0.70 15.23 -1.17
CA ILE A 78 0.27 16.27 -0.23
C ILE A 78 -0.85 17.03 -0.95
N ILE A 79 -1.98 17.23 -0.28
CA ILE A 79 -3.14 17.95 -0.82
C ILE A 79 -3.43 19.10 0.13
#